data_AF-A0A517SWP8-F1
#
_entry.id   AF-A0A517SWP8-F1
#
_cell.length_a   1.000
_cell.length_b   1.000
_cell.length_c   1.000
_cell.angle_alpha   90.00
_cell.angle_beta   90.00
_cell.angle_gamma   90.00
#
_symmetry.space_group_name_H-M   'P 1'
#
loop_
_entity.id
_entity.type
_entity.pdbx_description
1 polymer ?
#
loop_
_entity_poly.entity_id
_entity_poly.type
_entity_poly.pdbx_seq_one_letter_code
_entity_poly.pdbx_strand_id
1 'polypeptide(L)'
;MAEATFDFLDLSTCNDDQYQPIGNRDWYAHGEEKSVFDQQPVEASTIAAAALAARRVTGNDKYLNVFDRARGWFFGHNSLSLSLADPENGSCCDGLSPSGLNHNQGAESTLAYLWTELLSGELELNRKNEPSENSKLTLSSVD
;
A
#
# COMPACT_ATOMS: atom_id res chain seq x y z
N MET A 1 15.37 11.82 -8.92
CA MET A 1 14.15 12.63 -8.70
C MET A 1 13.01 11.73 -8.26
N ALA A 2 12.42 10.88 -9.11
CA ALA A 2 11.26 10.04 -8.74
C ALA A 2 11.55 9.00 -7.63
N GLU A 3 12.63 8.22 -7.75
CA GLU A 3 12.99 7.21 -6.73
C GLU A 3 13.28 7.85 -5.37
N ALA A 4 14.05 8.94 -5.34
CA ALA A 4 14.32 9.68 -4.11
C ALA A 4 13.05 10.24 -3.44
N THR A 5 12.09 10.72 -4.24
CA THR A 5 10.78 11.15 -3.72
C THR A 5 9.97 9.99 -3.16
N PHE A 6 9.99 8.83 -3.83
CA PHE A 6 9.32 7.63 -3.34
C PHE A 6 9.96 7.16 -2.02
N ASP A 7 11.29 7.06 -1.98
CA ASP A 7 12.03 6.63 -0.79
C ASP A 7 11.76 7.57 0.40
N PHE A 8 11.64 8.87 0.15
CA PHE A 8 11.22 9.84 1.17
C PHE A 8 9.80 9.57 1.68
N LEU A 9 8.84 9.29 0.78
CA LEU A 9 7.47 8.99 1.17
C LEU A 9 7.39 7.70 1.99
N ASP A 10 8.03 6.62 1.53
CA ASP A 10 8.07 5.34 2.25
C ASP A 10 8.68 5.51 3.64
N LEU A 11 9.83 6.20 3.74
CA LEU A 11 10.48 6.47 5.02
C LEU A 11 9.59 7.30 5.97
N SER A 12 8.87 8.29 5.44
CA SER A 12 8.03 9.17 6.26
C SER A 12 6.72 8.51 6.70
N THR A 13 6.23 7.55 5.92
CA THR A 13 4.94 6.88 6.11
C THR A 13 5.07 5.44 6.58
N CYS A 14 6.27 5.01 6.97
CA CYS A 14 6.48 3.73 7.63
C CYS A 14 6.94 3.93 9.07
N ASN A 15 6.40 3.13 9.97
CA ASN A 15 6.93 2.95 11.30
C ASN A 15 7.22 1.45 11.52
N ASP A 16 8.50 1.12 11.68
CA ASP A 16 9.04 -0.24 11.66
C ASP A 16 8.67 -1.01 10.37
N ASP A 17 7.63 -1.83 10.43
CA ASP A 17 7.12 -2.63 9.30
C ASP A 17 5.63 -2.36 9.05
N GLN A 18 5.09 -1.30 9.64
CA GLN A 18 3.70 -0.89 9.46
C GLN A 18 3.64 0.35 8.59
N TYR A 19 2.72 0.33 7.63
CA TYR A 19 2.32 1.56 6.97
C TYR A 19 1.55 2.43 7.98
N GLN A 20 1.99 3.68 8.11
CA GLN A 20 1.43 4.68 9.00
C GLN A 20 1.46 6.03 8.27
N PRO A 21 0.44 6.31 7.43
CA PRO A 21 0.36 7.57 6.71
C PRO A 21 0.27 8.73 7.70
N ILE A 22 0.64 9.91 7.22
CA ILE A 22 0.53 11.13 8.01
C ILE A 22 -0.95 11.42 8.19
N GLY A 23 -1.38 11.51 9.43
CA GLY A 23 -2.74 11.86 9.80
C GLY A 23 -3.11 13.29 9.38
N ASN A 24 -4.39 13.55 9.11
CA ASN A 24 -4.82 14.83 8.52
C ASN A 24 -5.20 15.92 9.53
N ARG A 25 -4.98 15.70 10.84
CA ARG A 25 -5.30 16.67 11.89
C ARG A 25 -4.54 17.99 11.76
N ASP A 26 -3.24 17.90 11.47
CA ASP A 26 -2.31 19.03 11.43
C ASP A 26 -1.36 18.89 10.23
N TRP A 27 -0.73 20.00 9.84
CA TRP A 27 0.31 19.99 8.81
C TRP A 27 1.59 19.33 9.34
N TYR A 28 2.19 18.46 8.54
CA TYR A 28 3.52 17.92 8.84
C TYR A 28 4.62 18.88 8.38
N ALA A 29 5.02 19.81 9.26
CA ALA A 29 6.11 20.73 8.99
C ALA A 29 7.48 20.05 9.14
N HIS A 30 8.48 20.58 8.43
CA HIS A 30 9.82 19.98 8.42
C HIS A 30 10.46 20.01 9.82
N GLY A 31 10.74 18.83 10.37
CA GLY A 31 11.37 18.64 11.68
C GLY A 31 10.40 18.58 12.86
N GLU A 32 9.09 18.61 12.60
CA GLU A 32 8.05 18.42 13.62
C GLU A 32 7.61 16.96 13.73
N GLU A 33 6.71 16.68 14.68
CA GLU A 33 6.09 15.36 14.82
C GLU A 33 4.94 15.21 13.83
N LYS A 34 4.87 14.05 13.15
CA LYS A 34 3.75 13.74 12.27
C LYS A 34 2.50 13.44 13.08
N SER A 35 1.34 13.90 12.60
CA SER A 35 0.08 13.39 13.14
C SER A 35 -0.02 11.90 12.85
N VAL A 36 -0.40 11.12 13.88
CA VAL A 36 -0.54 9.67 13.80
C VAL A 36 -1.96 9.26 13.45
N PHE A 37 -2.96 10.11 13.65
CA PHE A 37 -4.37 9.76 13.52
C PHE A 37 -5.11 10.63 12.54
N ASP A 38 -6.31 10.20 12.20
CA ASP A 38 -7.11 10.73 11.10
C ASP A 38 -6.43 10.38 9.76
N GLN A 39 -5.91 9.13 9.72
CA GLN A 39 -5.36 8.47 8.53
C GLN A 39 -6.50 8.04 7.61
N GLN A 40 -6.37 8.20 6.29
CA GLN A 40 -7.43 7.86 5.35
C GLN A 40 -7.01 6.73 4.38
N PRO A 41 -7.99 5.98 3.85
CA PRO A 41 -7.75 4.95 2.83
C PRO A 41 -7.05 5.44 1.56
N VAL A 42 -7.25 6.70 1.17
CA VAL A 42 -6.70 7.25 -0.07
C VAL A 42 -5.17 7.31 -0.03
N GLU A 43 -4.55 7.61 1.11
CA GLU A 43 -3.08 7.57 1.24
C GLU A 43 -2.55 6.15 1.07
N ALA A 44 -3.22 5.14 1.64
CA ALA A 44 -2.82 3.74 1.50
C ALA A 44 -2.91 3.26 0.05
N SER A 45 -4.02 3.56 -0.63
CA SER A 45 -4.23 3.18 -2.03
C SER A 45 -3.24 3.86 -2.98
N THR A 46 -2.96 5.15 -2.76
CA THR A 46 -2.05 5.91 -3.63
C THR A 46 -0.60 5.46 -3.51
N ILE A 47 -0.09 5.17 -2.30
CA ILE A 47 1.27 4.65 -2.16
C ILE A 47 1.38 3.21 -2.69
N ALA A 48 0.34 2.39 -2.54
CA ALA A 48 0.28 1.06 -3.13
C ALA A 48 0.39 1.12 -4.66
N ALA A 49 -0.40 1.98 -5.30
CA ALA A 49 -0.34 2.20 -6.75
C ALA A 49 1.03 2.74 -7.20
N ALA A 50 1.61 3.69 -6.47
CA ALA A 50 2.93 4.22 -6.75
C ALA A 50 4.02 3.15 -6.63
N ALA A 51 3.91 2.26 -5.64
CA ALA A 51 4.86 1.18 -5.42
C ALA A 51 4.86 0.19 -6.59
N LEU A 52 3.69 -0.24 -7.08
CA LEU A 52 3.61 -1.11 -8.25
C LEU A 52 4.10 -0.43 -9.52
N ALA A 53 3.82 0.87 -9.69
CA ALA A 53 4.37 1.64 -10.81
C ALA A 53 5.91 1.69 -10.75
N ALA A 54 6.49 1.94 -9.57
CA ALA A 54 7.94 1.92 -9.38
C ALA A 54 8.54 0.54 -9.63
N ARG A 55 7.89 -0.54 -9.15
CA ARG A 55 8.30 -1.93 -9.43
C ARG A 55 8.32 -2.24 -10.92
N ARG A 56 7.31 -1.78 -11.66
CA ARG A 56 7.19 -2.01 -13.10
C ARG A 56 8.31 -1.33 -13.88
N VAL A 57 8.71 -0.13 -13.48
CA VAL A 57 9.77 0.62 -14.16
C VAL A 57 11.17 0.11 -13.81
N THR A 58 11.40 -0.20 -12.53
CA THR A 58 12.74 -0.48 -12.01
C THR A 58 13.10 -1.96 -11.93
N GLY A 59 12.10 -2.85 -11.87
CA GLY A 59 12.34 -4.27 -11.62
C GLY A 59 12.63 -4.62 -10.15
N ASN A 60 12.69 -3.65 -9.24
CA ASN A 60 13.19 -3.87 -7.87
C ASN A 60 12.08 -4.30 -6.89
N ASP A 61 12.21 -5.48 -6.29
CA ASP A 61 11.23 -6.05 -5.37
C ASP A 61 11.03 -5.28 -4.06
N LYS A 62 11.90 -4.32 -3.70
CA LYS A 62 11.68 -3.47 -2.51
C LYS A 62 10.29 -2.80 -2.53
N TYR A 63 9.81 -2.45 -3.72
CA TYR A 63 8.52 -1.79 -3.90
C TYR A 63 7.34 -2.74 -3.64
N LEU A 64 7.52 -4.06 -3.78
CA LEU A 64 6.48 -5.02 -3.39
C LEU A 64 6.26 -5.01 -1.88
N ASN A 65 7.33 -4.89 -1.09
CA ASN A 65 7.19 -4.77 0.37
C ASN A 65 6.43 -3.50 0.78
N VAL A 66 6.57 -2.41 0.01
CA VAL A 66 5.79 -1.18 0.24
C VAL A 66 4.32 -1.39 -0.08
N PHE A 67 4.04 -2.03 -1.22
CA PHE A 67 2.68 -2.40 -1.60
C PHE A 67 2.02 -3.28 -0.54
N ASP A 68 2.70 -4.32 -0.07
CA ASP A 68 2.17 -5.26 0.92
C ASP A 68 1.87 -4.59 2.27
N ARG A 69 2.75 -3.69 2.74
CA ARG A 69 2.50 -2.88 3.95
C ARG A 69 1.28 -1.97 3.79
N ALA A 70 1.18 -1.27 2.66
CA ALA A 70 0.07 -0.37 2.37
C ALA A 70 -1.27 -1.12 2.23
N ARG A 71 -1.27 -2.27 1.55
CA ARG A 71 -2.43 -3.17 1.47
C ARG A 71 -2.80 -3.73 2.84
N GLY A 72 -1.81 -4.18 3.61
CA GLY A 72 -2.00 -4.73 4.96
C GLY A 72 -2.69 -3.74 5.91
N TRP A 73 -2.49 -2.43 5.72
CA TRP A 73 -3.13 -1.38 6.52
C TRP A 73 -4.67 -1.50 6.54
N PHE A 74 -5.28 -1.85 5.40
CA PHE A 74 -6.72 -2.07 5.28
C PHE A 74 -7.23 -3.22 6.16
N PHE A 75 -6.37 -4.20 6.44
CA PHE A 75 -6.69 -5.44 7.16
C PHE A 75 -6.17 -5.48 8.61
N GLY A 76 -5.78 -4.33 9.15
CA GLY A 76 -5.34 -4.23 10.54
C GLY A 76 -3.83 -4.27 10.75
N HIS A 77 -3.00 -4.27 9.70
CA HIS A 77 -1.57 -3.97 9.86
C HIS A 77 -1.35 -2.45 9.96
N ASN A 78 -1.98 -1.86 10.98
CA ASN A 78 -2.02 -0.42 11.24
C ASN A 78 -1.91 -0.13 12.74
N SER A 79 -1.86 1.17 13.08
CA SER A 79 -1.55 1.64 14.43
C SER A 79 -2.54 1.22 15.53
N LEU A 80 -3.75 0.77 15.18
CA LEU A 80 -4.74 0.29 16.14
C LEU A 80 -5.06 -1.20 16.01
N SER A 81 -4.43 -1.90 15.06
CA SER A 81 -4.73 -3.30 14.75
C SER A 81 -6.22 -3.56 14.42
N LEU A 82 -6.87 -2.61 13.75
CA LEU A 82 -8.29 -2.68 13.38
C LEU A 82 -8.44 -2.81 11.86
N SER A 83 -9.27 -3.75 11.40
CA SER A 83 -9.60 -3.85 9.97
C SER A 83 -10.50 -2.68 9.57
N LEU A 84 -10.10 -1.94 8.53
CA LEU A 84 -10.94 -0.93 7.91
C LEU A 84 -11.82 -1.53 6.82
N ALA A 85 -11.29 -2.52 6.10
CA ALA A 85 -11.98 -3.18 5.00
C ALA A 85 -12.76 -4.41 5.47
N ASP A 86 -13.88 -4.63 4.79
CA ASP A 86 -14.69 -5.84 4.90
C ASP A 86 -14.70 -6.56 3.54
N PRO A 87 -13.98 -7.69 3.40
CA PRO A 87 -13.95 -8.47 2.17
C PRO A 87 -15.29 -9.07 1.75
N GLU A 88 -16.21 -9.31 2.67
CA GLU A 88 -17.47 -10.02 2.36
C GLU A 88 -18.42 -9.12 1.55
N ASN A 89 -18.45 -7.83 1.86
CA ASN A 89 -19.32 -6.86 1.19
C ASN A 89 -18.55 -5.79 0.40
N GLY A 90 -17.21 -5.78 0.47
CA GLY A 90 -16.36 -4.84 -0.26
C GLY A 90 -16.30 -3.43 0.34
N SER A 91 -16.85 -3.20 1.52
CA SER A 91 -16.87 -1.88 2.17
C SER A 91 -15.53 -1.53 2.83
N CYS A 92 -15.31 -0.24 3.05
CA CYS A 92 -14.14 0.26 3.79
C CYS A 92 -14.54 1.44 4.68
N CYS A 93 -14.07 1.45 5.91
CA CYS A 93 -14.21 2.57 6.84
C CYS A 93 -13.40 3.79 6.37
N ASP A 94 -13.91 5.00 6.61
CA ASP A 94 -13.36 6.27 6.12
C ASP A 94 -12.02 6.67 6.74
N GLY A 95 -11.59 5.99 7.81
CA GLY A 95 -10.28 6.24 8.38
C GLY A 95 -10.07 5.73 9.79
N LEU A 96 -8.89 6.03 10.31
CA LEU A 96 -8.42 5.62 11.63
C LEU A 96 -8.21 6.84 12.52
N SER A 97 -9.11 7.05 13.48
CA SER A 97 -9.06 8.14 14.46
C SER A 97 -8.46 7.65 15.79
N PRO A 98 -8.13 8.55 16.75
CA PRO A 98 -7.66 8.12 18.08
C PRO A 98 -8.68 7.26 18.84
N SER A 99 -9.98 7.44 18.54
CA SER A 99 -11.09 6.68 19.12
C SER A 99 -11.37 5.34 18.41
N GLY A 100 -10.64 5.01 17.35
CA GLY A 100 -10.89 3.83 16.53
C GLY A 100 -11.34 4.17 15.11
N LEU A 101 -12.08 3.25 14.50
CA LEU A 101 -12.56 3.38 13.12
C LEU A 101 -13.56 4.54 12.98
N ASN A 102 -13.40 5.33 11.93
CA ASN A 102 -14.52 6.09 11.40
C ASN A 102 -15.41 5.14 10.59
N HIS A 103 -16.52 4.70 11.20
CA HIS A 103 -17.43 3.70 10.62
C HIS A 103 -18.21 4.18 9.40
N ASN A 104 -18.07 5.43 8.98
CA ASN A 104 -18.59 5.85 7.69
C ASN A 104 -17.90 5.06 6.58
N GLN A 105 -18.67 4.68 5.56
CA GLN A 105 -18.20 3.88 4.43
C GLN A 105 -18.48 4.63 3.14
N GLY A 106 -17.82 5.77 2.98
CA GLY A 106 -17.96 6.63 1.82
C GLY A 106 -17.49 5.98 0.53
N ALA A 107 -17.80 6.63 -0.59
CA ALA A 107 -17.37 6.17 -1.91
C ALA A 107 -15.83 6.20 -2.05
N GLU A 108 -15.16 7.21 -1.49
CA GLU A 108 -13.71 7.37 -1.59
C GLU A 108 -12.97 6.20 -0.92
N SER A 109 -13.32 5.89 0.33
CA SER A 109 -12.71 4.81 1.11
C SER A 109 -12.95 3.45 0.48
N THR A 110 -14.19 3.21 0.04
CA THR A 110 -14.57 1.99 -0.68
C THR A 110 -13.79 1.84 -1.98
N LEU A 111 -13.69 2.90 -2.79
CA LEU A 111 -12.92 2.87 -4.04
C LEU A 111 -11.42 2.69 -3.79
N ALA A 112 -10.85 3.34 -2.78
CA ALA A 112 -9.44 3.20 -2.41
C ALA A 112 -9.10 1.74 -2.04
N TYR A 113 -9.97 1.10 -1.26
CA TYR A 113 -9.84 -0.32 -0.93
C TYR A 113 -9.94 -1.21 -2.18
N LEU A 114 -11.05 -1.11 -2.93
CA LEU A 114 -11.30 -1.96 -4.10
C LEU A 114 -10.23 -1.79 -5.19
N TRP A 115 -9.71 -0.58 -5.36
CA TRP A 115 -8.60 -0.30 -6.28
C TRP A 115 -7.32 -1.03 -5.85
N THR A 116 -7.02 -1.02 -4.55
CA THR A 116 -5.86 -1.73 -4.00
C THR A 116 -6.00 -3.25 -4.18
N GLU A 117 -7.20 -3.81 -4.00
CA GLU A 117 -7.47 -5.23 -4.24
C GLU A 117 -7.37 -5.60 -5.73
N LEU A 118 -7.85 -4.74 -6.64
CA LEU A 118 -7.68 -4.93 -8.08
C LEU A 118 -6.20 -5.01 -8.45
N LEU A 119 -5.39 -4.08 -7.95
CA LEU A 119 -3.95 -4.07 -8.14
C LEU A 119 -3.27 -5.34 -7.61
N SER A 120 -3.70 -5.84 -6.44
CA SER A 120 -3.23 -7.10 -5.87
C SER A 120 -3.55 -8.28 -6.81
N GLY A 121 -4.79 -8.33 -7.31
CA GLY A 121 -5.22 -9.36 -8.26
C GLY A 121 -4.41 -9.35 -9.56
N GLU A 122 -4.14 -8.17 -10.12
CA GLU A 122 -3.28 -8.02 -11.31
C GLU A 122 -1.85 -8.52 -11.05
N LEU A 123 -1.28 -8.18 -9.90
CA LEU A 123 0.05 -8.64 -9.50
C LEU A 123 0.12 -10.17 -9.41
N GLU A 124 -0.87 -10.81 -8.79
CA GLU A 124 -0.94 -12.27 -8.66
C GLU A 124 -1.08 -12.97 -10.01
N LEU A 125 -1.91 -12.43 -10.92
CA LEU A 125 -2.07 -12.96 -12.27
C LEU A 125 -0.76 -12.86 -13.06
N ASN A 126 -0.07 -11.72 -12.96
CA ASN A 126 1.22 -11.53 -13.64
C ASN A 126 2.27 -12.53 -13.14
N ARG A 127 2.36 -12.77 -11.82
CA ARG A 127 3.28 -13.77 -11.24
C ARG A 127 2.99 -15.19 -11.71
N LYS A 128 1.72 -15.55 -11.92
CA LYS A 128 1.33 -16.87 -12.46
C LYS A 128 1.69 -17.02 -13.94
N ASN A 129 1.77 -15.92 -14.67
CA ASN A 129 2.09 -15.89 -16.10
C ASN A 129 3.60 -15.78 -16.38
N GLU A 130 4.44 -15.56 -15.37
CA GLU A 130 5.89 -15.58 -15.54
C GLU A 130 6.38 -17.00 -15.85
N PRO A 131 7.19 -17.19 -16.92
CA PRO A 131 7.74 -18.51 -17.23
C PRO A 131 8.61 -18.99 -16.07
N SER A 132 8.36 -20.23 -15.60
CA SER A 132 9.15 -20.88 -14.55
C SER A 132 10.65 -20.79 -14.86
N GLU A 133 11.52 -20.58 -13.86
CA GLU A 133 12.98 -20.52 -14.06
C GLU A 133 13.54 -21.71 -14.87
N ASN A 134 12.91 -22.88 -14.77
CA ASN A 134 13.27 -24.07 -15.55
C ASN A 134 13.11 -23.94 -17.07
N SER A 135 12.36 -22.97 -17.59
CA SER A 135 12.24 -22.73 -19.04
C SER A 135 13.27 -21.72 -19.56
N LYS A 136 13.95 -20.97 -18.68
CA LYS A 136 15.02 -20.03 -19.07
C LYS A 136 16.37 -20.75 -19.26
N LEU A 137 16.62 -21.83 -18.51
CA LEU A 137 17.84 -22.63 -18.58
C LEU A 137 17.96 -23.48 -19.87
N THR A 138 16.84 -23.88 -20.47
CA THR A 138 16.82 -24.66 -21.73
C THR A 138 17.14 -23.82 -22.97
N LEU A 139 17.05 -22.50 -22.89
CA LEU A 139 17.38 -21.58 -23.99
C LEU A 139 18.85 -21.11 -23.98
N SER A 140 19.57 -21.27 -22.86
CA SER A 140 20.99 -20.88 -22.74
C SER A 140 21.98 -22.05 -22.90
N SER A 141 21.49 -23.24 -23.26
CA SER A 141 22.30 -24.46 -23.44
C SER A 141 22.31 -24.97 -24.88
N VAL A 142 21.89 -24.10 -25.83
CA VAL A 142 21.98 -24.33 -27.28
C VAL A 142 22.77 -23.17 -27.89
N ASP A 143 24.07 -23.11 -27.58
CA ASP A 143 25.10 -22.34 -28.32
C ASP A 143 26.46 -23.04 -28.14
#